data_AF-A0A956W5E2-F1
#
_entry.id   AF-A0A956W5E2-F1
#
_cell.length_a   1.000
_cell.length_b   1.000
_cell.length_c   1.000
_cell.angle_alpha   90.00
_cell.angle_beta   90.00
_cell.angle_gamma   90.00
#
_symmetry.space_group_name_H-M   'P 1'
#
loop_
_entity.id
_entity.type
_entity.pdbx_description
1 polymer ?
#
loop_
_entity_poly.entity_id
_entity_poly.type
_entity_poly.pdbx_seq_one_letter_code
_entity_poly.pdbx_strand_id
1 'polypeptide(L)'
;MTNEEPGQPEPTEPGPPQADENEAAVPAATSPGGRSPIWTQFLTPLAVVIGAVIVAGTIWYTDDEPVAPAAVVSPELDAVSAAPTTGAVSPTTVLDALLGYAQQVDIDTSQFRTCLASDSAATIVNDHLARGADYGVTGTPTFFINNKMLVGAQPTEIFVEIIEAELNGSPT
;
A
#
# COMPACT_ATOMS: atom_id res chain seq x y z
N MET A 1 46.98 29.80 -38.17
CA MET A 1 47.19 29.25 -36.83
C MET A 1 45.87 28.68 -36.36
N THR A 2 45.67 27.38 -36.57
CA THR A 2 44.79 26.48 -35.80
C THR A 2 45.06 25.08 -36.36
N ASN A 3 45.73 24.25 -35.55
CA ASN A 3 46.00 22.84 -35.82
C ASN A 3 44.94 22.04 -35.05
N GLU A 4 44.20 21.15 -35.71
CA GLU A 4 43.34 20.15 -35.08
C GLU A 4 43.55 18.78 -35.74
N GLU A 5 44.14 17.89 -34.94
CA GLU A 5 43.86 16.45 -34.74
C GLU A 5 43.75 15.48 -35.96
N PRO A 6 44.73 14.57 -36.15
CA PRO A 6 44.53 13.40 -37.00
C PRO A 6 44.12 12.15 -36.20
N GLY A 7 42.94 11.62 -36.54
CA GLY A 7 42.74 10.21 -36.89
C GLY A 7 43.00 9.14 -35.83
N GLN A 8 41.92 8.74 -35.15
CA GLN A 8 41.84 7.55 -34.32
C GLN A 8 41.66 6.28 -35.18
N PRO A 9 42.41 5.18 -34.93
CA PRO A 9 42.03 3.85 -35.37
C PRO A 9 41.52 2.99 -34.20
N GLU A 10 40.31 2.43 -34.34
CA GLU A 10 39.84 1.20 -33.69
C GLU A 10 40.19 -0.03 -34.56
N PRO A 11 39.99 -1.30 -34.16
CA PRO A 11 40.03 -1.92 -32.83
C PRO A 11 40.87 -3.23 -32.85
N THR A 12 41.18 -3.83 -31.69
CA THR A 12 41.48 -5.27 -31.60
C THR A 12 41.29 -5.75 -30.17
N GLU A 13 40.22 -6.50 -29.92
CA GLU A 13 40.00 -7.24 -28.66
C GLU A 13 41.07 -8.33 -28.48
N PRO A 14 41.70 -8.43 -27.31
CA PRO A 14 42.29 -9.67 -26.82
C PRO A 14 41.30 -10.35 -25.84
N GLY A 15 40.93 -11.59 -26.15
CA GLY A 15 40.04 -12.43 -25.33
C GLY A 15 40.60 -12.77 -23.94
N PRO A 16 39.78 -13.39 -23.06
CA PRO A 16 40.13 -13.57 -21.65
C PRO A 16 40.93 -14.87 -21.45
N PRO A 17 42.16 -14.78 -20.93
CA PRO A 17 42.62 -15.74 -19.91
C PRO A 17 43.63 -15.09 -18.95
N GLN A 18 43.90 -15.53 -17.72
CA GLN A 18 43.39 -16.47 -16.73
C GLN A 18 43.92 -15.94 -15.38
N ALA A 19 43.42 -16.48 -14.28
CA ALA A 19 43.85 -16.11 -12.94
C ALA A 19 45.34 -16.43 -12.73
N ASP A 20 46.13 -15.38 -12.48
CA ASP A 20 47.46 -15.52 -11.90
C ASP A 20 47.36 -15.29 -10.39
N GLU A 21 47.69 -16.36 -9.71
CA GLU A 21 47.83 -16.56 -8.29
C GLU A 21 49.05 -15.76 -7.82
N ASN A 22 48.89 -14.80 -6.90
CA ASN A 22 49.77 -14.55 -5.74
C ASN A 22 49.60 -13.15 -5.12
N GLU A 23 49.42 -13.17 -3.79
CA GLU A 23 49.75 -12.11 -2.81
C GLU A 23 48.81 -10.92 -2.63
N ALA A 24 47.73 -11.15 -1.87
CA ALA A 24 47.56 -10.44 -0.60
C ALA A 24 46.85 -11.37 0.41
N ALA A 25 47.65 -11.93 1.32
CA ALA A 25 47.18 -12.76 2.42
C ALA A 25 46.27 -11.96 3.36
N VAL A 26 44.96 -12.12 3.20
CA VAL A 26 44.00 -11.89 4.28
C VAL A 26 44.17 -13.09 5.23
N PRO A 27 44.42 -12.89 6.54
CA PRO A 27 44.44 -14.02 7.45
C PRO A 27 43.06 -14.66 7.44
N ALA A 28 42.98 -15.87 6.88
CA ALA A 28 41.90 -16.79 7.13
C ALA A 28 41.83 -16.97 8.65
N ALA A 29 40.81 -16.37 9.28
CA ALA A 29 40.43 -16.71 10.63
C ALA A 29 40.04 -18.18 10.62
N THR A 30 41.04 -19.03 10.85
CA THR A 30 40.90 -20.46 11.04
C THR A 30 40.17 -20.60 12.37
N SER A 31 38.85 -20.67 12.31
CA SER A 31 38.06 -21.06 13.47
C SER A 31 38.56 -22.45 13.87
N PRO A 32 39.07 -22.64 15.10
CA PRO A 32 39.49 -23.97 15.51
C PRO A 32 38.23 -24.85 15.50
N GLY A 33 38.30 -25.98 14.82
CA GLY A 33 37.23 -26.97 14.75
C GLY A 33 36.86 -27.48 16.14
N GLY A 34 36.02 -26.74 16.84
CA GLY A 34 35.33 -27.18 18.04
C GLY A 34 34.21 -28.10 17.61
N ARG A 35 34.36 -29.41 17.87
CA ARG A 35 33.21 -30.32 17.90
C ARG A 35 32.17 -29.64 18.78
N SER A 36 31.00 -29.33 18.23
CA SER A 36 29.91 -28.80 19.05
C SER A 36 29.70 -29.78 20.22
N PRO A 37 29.65 -29.31 21.47
CA PRO A 37 29.49 -30.21 22.61
C PRO A 37 28.24 -31.05 22.41
N ILE A 38 28.23 -32.33 22.80
CA ILE A 38 27.12 -33.27 22.56
C ILE A 38 25.77 -32.72 23.06
N TRP A 39 25.79 -31.84 24.08
CA TRP A 39 24.58 -31.12 24.51
C TRP A 39 23.88 -30.36 23.39
N THR A 40 24.61 -29.96 22.34
CA THR A 40 24.14 -29.01 21.31
C THR A 40 23.30 -29.73 20.29
N GLN A 41 23.54 -31.04 20.11
CA GLN A 41 22.74 -31.91 19.26
C GLN A 41 21.35 -32.19 19.86
N PHE A 42 21.19 -32.05 21.19
CA PHE A 42 19.90 -32.17 21.86
C PHE A 42 19.25 -30.82 22.14
N LEU A 43 20.04 -29.80 22.50
CA LEU A 43 19.55 -28.46 22.81
C LEU A 43 19.09 -27.70 21.56
N THR A 44 19.67 -27.92 20.39
CA THR A 44 19.22 -27.23 19.16
C THR A 44 17.85 -27.68 18.66
N PRO A 45 17.53 -28.97 18.48
CA PRO A 45 16.18 -29.35 18.08
C PRO A 45 15.15 -29.05 19.19
N LEU A 46 15.52 -29.22 20.46
CA LEU A 46 14.64 -28.90 21.59
C LEU A 46 14.34 -27.39 21.67
N ALA A 47 15.33 -26.52 21.47
CA ALA A 47 15.13 -25.07 21.46
C ALA A 47 14.25 -24.62 20.28
N VAL A 48 14.36 -25.26 19.11
CA VAL A 48 13.48 -24.99 17.95
C VAL A 48 12.05 -25.42 18.26
N VAL A 49 11.85 -26.59 18.89
CA VAL A 49 10.52 -27.06 19.28
C VAL A 49 9.91 -26.17 20.36
N ILE A 50 10.69 -25.79 21.39
CA ILE A 50 10.23 -24.88 22.45
C ILE A 50 9.90 -23.51 21.85
N GLY A 51 10.73 -22.98 20.94
CA GLY A 51 10.47 -21.73 20.23
C GLY A 51 9.18 -21.81 19.40
N ALA A 52 8.96 -22.91 18.68
CA ALA A 52 7.74 -23.12 17.90
C ALA A 52 6.48 -23.23 18.78
N VAL A 53 6.58 -23.89 19.95
CA VAL A 53 5.48 -24.01 20.92
C VAL A 53 5.17 -22.67 21.59
N ILE A 54 6.19 -21.85 21.89
CA ILE A 54 5.98 -20.49 22.43
C ILE A 54 5.29 -19.62 21.38
N VAL A 55 5.74 -19.62 20.12
CA VAL A 55 5.11 -18.84 19.05
C VAL A 55 3.67 -19.30 18.79
N ALA A 56 3.43 -20.62 18.69
CA ALA A 56 2.08 -21.16 18.53
C ALA A 56 1.19 -20.85 19.75
N GLY A 57 1.74 -20.95 20.96
CA GLY A 57 1.07 -20.59 22.20
C GLY A 57 0.72 -19.11 22.26
N THR A 58 1.59 -18.20 21.80
CA THR A 58 1.27 -16.78 21.73
C THR A 58 0.14 -16.49 20.75
N ILE A 59 0.10 -17.16 19.59
CA ILE A 59 -0.98 -16.96 18.61
C ILE A 59 -2.33 -17.43 19.17
N TRP A 60 -2.35 -18.60 19.84
CA TRP A 60 -3.57 -19.14 20.45
C TRP A 60 -4.01 -18.40 21.74
N TYR A 61 -3.07 -17.74 22.43
CA TYR A 61 -3.36 -17.04 23.69
C TYR A 61 -3.72 -15.56 23.47
N THR A 62 -3.54 -15.00 22.27
CA THR A 62 -3.89 -13.60 21.95
C THR A 62 -5.32 -13.39 21.44
N ASP A 63 -6.22 -14.36 21.59
CA ASP A 63 -7.61 -14.22 21.10
C ASP A 63 -8.58 -13.46 22.05
N ASP A 64 -8.15 -12.91 23.19
CA ASP A 64 -9.10 -12.28 24.13
C ASP A 64 -8.57 -11.05 24.91
N GLU A 65 -7.80 -10.16 24.28
CA GLU A 65 -7.54 -8.83 24.87
C GLU A 65 -7.77 -7.71 23.83
N PRO A 66 -8.82 -6.88 23.97
CA PRO A 66 -9.03 -5.73 23.10
C PRO A 66 -7.95 -4.69 23.39
N VAL A 67 -6.84 -4.74 22.64
CA VAL A 67 -5.85 -3.66 22.66
C VAL A 67 -6.52 -2.44 22.01
N ALA A 68 -7.09 -1.60 22.85
CA ALA A 68 -7.50 -0.25 22.46
C ALA A 68 -6.27 0.41 21.80
N PRO A 69 -6.35 0.86 20.53
CA PRO A 69 -5.22 1.52 19.93
C PRO A 69 -4.90 2.76 20.75
N ALA A 70 -3.66 2.83 21.22
CA ALA A 70 -3.11 4.01 21.86
C ALA A 70 -3.49 5.23 21.01
N ALA A 71 -4.13 6.20 21.66
CA ALA A 71 -4.56 7.44 21.04
C ALA A 71 -3.35 8.15 20.42
N VAL A 72 -3.13 7.92 19.12
CA VAL A 72 -2.35 8.82 18.30
C VAL A 72 -3.26 10.01 18.03
N VAL A 73 -2.92 11.11 18.69
CA VAL A 73 -3.55 12.41 18.50
C VAL A 73 -3.19 12.86 17.08
N SER A 74 -4.01 12.49 16.10
CA SER A 74 -4.00 13.08 14.78
C SER A 74 -4.66 14.46 14.89
N PRO A 75 -4.09 15.53 14.30
CA PRO A 75 -4.75 16.82 14.28
C PRO A 75 -6.09 16.67 13.58
N GLU A 76 -7.14 17.19 14.23
CA GLU A 76 -8.51 17.25 13.75
C GLU A 76 -8.50 17.85 12.33
N LEU A 77 -8.84 17.03 11.35
CA LEU A 77 -9.26 17.54 10.05
C LEU A 77 -10.72 17.96 10.22
N ASP A 78 -10.92 19.24 10.52
CA ASP A 78 -12.19 19.94 10.41
C ASP A 78 -12.72 19.80 8.96
N ALA A 79 -13.48 18.74 8.68
CA ALA A 79 -14.16 18.56 7.41
C ALA A 79 -15.43 17.73 7.57
N VAL A 80 -16.55 18.44 7.74
CA VAL A 80 -17.95 17.98 7.55
C VAL A 80 -18.35 16.74 8.37
N SER A 81 -18.60 16.97 9.66
CA SER A 81 -19.49 16.10 10.44
C SER A 81 -20.94 16.51 10.18
N ALA A 82 -21.64 15.73 9.38
CA ALA A 82 -23.10 15.74 9.26
C ALA A 82 -23.71 14.41 9.73
N ALA A 83 -23.04 13.69 10.64
CA ALA A 83 -23.64 12.52 11.28
C ALA A 83 -24.39 12.96 12.55
N PRO A 84 -25.68 12.63 12.73
CA PRO A 84 -26.37 12.89 13.97
C PRO A 84 -25.78 12.01 15.07
N THR A 85 -25.11 12.62 16.04
CA THR A 85 -24.70 11.99 17.29
C THR A 85 -25.92 11.74 18.17
N THR A 86 -26.59 10.62 17.93
CA THR A 86 -27.51 9.98 18.88
C THR A 86 -26.96 8.61 19.21
N GLY A 87 -26.26 8.48 20.33
CA GLY A 87 -25.87 7.21 20.96
C GLY A 87 -25.14 6.22 20.06
N ALA A 88 -23.87 6.48 19.75
CA ALA A 88 -23.07 5.60 18.90
C ALA A 88 -22.80 4.24 19.57
N VAL A 89 -23.60 3.24 19.21
CA VAL A 89 -23.15 1.85 19.21
C VAL A 89 -22.27 1.72 17.96
N SER A 90 -20.98 1.41 18.13
CA SER A 90 -20.11 1.12 16.98
C SER A 90 -20.71 -0.03 16.19
N PRO A 91 -20.84 0.08 14.86
CA PRO A 91 -21.39 -1.01 14.06
C PRO A 91 -20.49 -2.24 14.23
N THR A 92 -21.08 -3.35 14.67
CA THR A 92 -20.36 -4.62 14.87
C THR A 92 -19.91 -5.21 13.53
N THR A 93 -20.60 -4.87 12.43
CA THR A 93 -20.26 -5.29 11.07
C THR A 93 -20.36 -4.15 10.05
N VAL A 94 -19.69 -4.32 8.90
CA VAL A 94 -19.81 -3.40 7.76
C VAL A 94 -21.24 -3.31 7.25
N LEU A 95 -21.97 -4.43 7.25
CA LEU A 95 -23.38 -4.46 6.85
C LEU A 95 -24.21 -3.56 7.76
N ASP A 96 -24.04 -3.65 9.08
CA ASP A 96 -24.78 -2.83 10.04
C ASP A 96 -24.48 -1.34 9.85
N ALA A 97 -23.21 -0.99 9.57
CA ALA A 97 -22.83 0.39 9.25
C ALA A 97 -23.56 0.91 8.01
N LEU A 98 -23.55 0.14 6.92
CA LEU A 98 -24.21 0.51 5.67
C LEU A 98 -25.72 0.64 5.82
N LEU A 99 -26.36 -0.28 6.55
CA LEU A 99 -27.80 -0.19 6.85
C LEU A 99 -28.12 1.02 7.73
N GLY A 100 -27.23 1.36 8.66
CA GLY A 100 -27.34 2.58 9.47
C GLY A 100 -27.27 3.85 8.64
N TYR A 101 -26.41 3.92 7.62
CA TYR A 101 -26.40 5.04 6.67
C TYR A 101 -27.65 5.06 5.81
N ALA A 102 -28.09 3.91 5.29
CA ALA A 102 -29.32 3.82 4.51
C ALA A 102 -30.53 4.36 5.27
N GLN A 103 -30.65 4.04 6.56
CA GLN A 103 -31.72 4.57 7.41
C GLN A 103 -31.63 6.10 7.59
N GLN A 104 -30.42 6.67 7.72
CA GLN A 104 -30.23 8.12 7.86
C GLN A 104 -30.67 8.91 6.63
N VAL A 105 -30.61 8.28 5.45
CA VAL A 105 -31.05 8.90 4.18
C VAL A 105 -32.41 8.36 3.71
N ASP A 106 -33.18 7.74 4.60
CA ASP A 106 -34.55 7.24 4.36
C ASP A 106 -34.66 6.20 3.23
N ILE A 107 -33.62 5.37 3.06
CA ILE A 107 -33.64 4.22 2.16
C ILE A 107 -34.23 3.00 2.88
N ASP A 108 -35.11 2.26 2.19
CA ASP A 108 -35.65 0.98 2.67
C ASP A 108 -34.51 -0.04 2.89
N THR A 109 -34.27 -0.38 4.15
CA THR A 109 -33.15 -1.24 4.56
C THR A 109 -33.32 -2.70 4.14
N SER A 110 -34.55 -3.16 3.90
CA SER A 110 -34.83 -4.53 3.43
C SER A 110 -34.49 -4.66 1.94
N GLN A 111 -34.93 -3.69 1.13
CA GLN A 111 -34.59 -3.59 -0.28
C GLN A 111 -33.09 -3.36 -0.46
N PHE A 112 -32.49 -2.49 0.35
CA PHE A 112 -31.06 -2.21 0.30
C PHE A 112 -30.22 -3.45 0.66
N ARG A 113 -30.61 -4.20 1.70
CA ARG A 113 -29.94 -5.49 2.02
C ARG A 113 -30.01 -6.47 0.85
N THR A 114 -31.15 -6.55 0.18
CA THR A 114 -31.32 -7.41 -1.01
C THR A 114 -30.41 -6.95 -2.15
N CYS A 115 -30.29 -5.63 -2.35
CA CYS A 115 -29.39 -5.04 -3.35
C CYS A 115 -27.92 -5.35 -3.04
N LEU A 116 -27.48 -5.22 -1.78
CA LEU A 116 -26.12 -5.53 -1.36
C LEU A 116 -25.76 -7.01 -1.50
N ALA A 117 -26.74 -7.91 -1.37
CA ALA A 117 -26.54 -9.35 -1.54
C ALA A 117 -26.55 -9.81 -3.00
N SER A 118 -26.87 -8.92 -3.95
CA SER A 118 -26.91 -9.21 -5.38
C SER A 118 -25.55 -8.97 -6.03
N ASP A 119 -25.16 -9.86 -6.95
CA ASP A 119 -23.95 -9.71 -7.76
C ASP A 119 -23.99 -8.48 -8.69
N SER A 120 -25.18 -7.91 -8.95
CA SER A 120 -25.34 -6.76 -9.84
C SER A 120 -24.54 -5.54 -9.37
N ALA A 121 -24.46 -5.30 -8.07
CA ALA A 121 -23.69 -4.20 -7.51
C ALA A 121 -22.18 -4.41 -7.73
N ALA A 122 -21.70 -5.64 -7.58
CA ALA A 122 -20.30 -5.99 -7.81
C ALA A 122 -19.89 -5.78 -9.28
N THR A 123 -20.76 -6.17 -10.23
CA THR A 123 -20.54 -5.90 -11.66
C THR A 123 -20.38 -4.41 -11.93
N ILE A 124 -21.30 -3.58 -11.41
CA ILE A 124 -21.23 -2.13 -11.57
C ILE A 124 -19.92 -1.59 -10.97
N VAL A 125 -19.54 -2.00 -9.75
CA VAL A 125 -18.27 -1.56 -9.14
C VAL A 125 -17.06 -1.92 -10.01
N ASN A 126 -17.00 -3.13 -10.53
CA ASN A 126 -15.91 -3.58 -11.40
C ASN A 126 -15.85 -2.79 -12.71
N ASP A 127 -16.99 -2.51 -13.34
CA ASP A 127 -17.07 -1.70 -14.56
C ASP A 127 -16.61 -0.25 -14.30
N HIS A 128 -16.92 0.32 -13.13
CA HIS A 128 -16.45 1.63 -12.72
C HIS A 128 -14.95 1.65 -12.44
N LEU A 129 -14.40 0.61 -11.81
CA LEU A 129 -12.95 0.46 -11.58
C LEU A 129 -12.17 0.35 -12.90
N ALA A 130 -12.64 -0.48 -13.82
CA ALA A 130 -12.03 -0.64 -15.14
C ALA A 130 -12.01 0.68 -15.91
N ARG A 131 -13.15 1.39 -15.97
CA ARG A 131 -13.21 2.71 -16.61
C ARG A 131 -12.27 3.72 -15.96
N GLY A 132 -12.20 3.76 -14.63
CA GLY A 132 -11.25 4.62 -13.93
C GLY A 132 -9.81 4.39 -14.38
N ALA A 133 -9.40 3.12 -14.46
CA ALA A 133 -8.08 2.73 -14.95
C ALA A 133 -7.86 3.13 -16.42
N ASP A 134 -8.85 2.93 -17.29
CA ASP A 134 -8.80 3.32 -18.71
C ASP A 134 -8.63 4.83 -18.88
N TYR A 135 -9.22 5.64 -17.99
CA TYR A 135 -9.05 7.09 -17.94
C TYR A 135 -7.76 7.53 -17.22
N GLY A 136 -6.90 6.61 -16.78
CA GLY A 136 -5.64 6.91 -16.11
C GLY A 136 -5.76 7.33 -14.65
N VAL A 137 -6.88 7.05 -13.99
CA VAL A 137 -7.04 7.30 -12.55
C VAL A 137 -6.17 6.33 -11.76
N THR A 138 -5.24 6.87 -10.97
CA THR A 138 -4.28 6.09 -10.15
C THR A 138 -4.53 6.21 -8.64
N GLY A 139 -5.46 7.07 -8.23
CA GLY A 139 -5.80 7.29 -6.83
C GLY A 139 -7.07 8.12 -6.69
N THR A 140 -7.55 8.27 -5.45
CA THR A 140 -8.73 9.07 -5.14
C THR A 140 -8.40 10.16 -4.10
N PRO A 141 -9.07 11.33 -4.16
CA PRO A 141 -10.02 11.71 -5.21
C PRO A 141 -9.30 12.14 -6.50
N THR A 142 -9.91 11.83 -7.65
CA THR A 142 -9.53 12.37 -8.97
C THR A 142 -10.81 12.86 -9.63
N PHE A 143 -10.76 14.06 -10.18
CA PHE A 143 -11.89 14.74 -10.82
C PHE A 143 -11.60 14.94 -12.30
N PHE A 144 -12.67 14.91 -13.10
CA PHE A 144 -12.64 15.31 -14.49
C PHE A 144 -13.60 16.49 -14.64
N ILE A 145 -13.06 17.66 -14.97
CA ILE A 145 -13.82 18.87 -15.28
C ILE A 145 -13.70 19.02 -16.79
N ASN A 146 -14.71 18.54 -17.53
CA ASN A 146 -14.65 18.30 -18.98
C ASN A 146 -13.39 17.48 -19.35
N ASN A 147 -12.49 18.05 -20.16
CA ASN A 147 -11.25 17.41 -20.61
C ASN A 147 -10.06 17.65 -19.67
N LYS A 148 -10.24 18.31 -18.52
CA LYS A 148 -9.19 18.57 -17.53
C LYS A 148 -9.28 17.55 -16.39
N MET A 149 -8.19 16.79 -16.20
CA MET A 149 -8.03 15.88 -15.06
C MET A 149 -7.39 16.64 -13.89
N LEU A 150 -8.00 16.56 -12.71
CA LEU A 150 -7.50 17.13 -11.47
C LEU A 150 -7.31 16.02 -10.43
N VAL A 151 -6.07 15.81 -9.98
CA VAL A 151 -5.72 14.71 -9.07
C VAL A 151 -5.53 15.23 -7.64
N GLY A 152 -6.11 14.50 -6.68
CA GLY A 152 -6.03 14.78 -5.26
C GLY A 152 -7.11 15.73 -4.76
N ALA A 153 -7.18 15.86 -3.45
CA ALA A 153 -8.04 16.83 -2.77
C ALA A 153 -7.40 18.23 -2.88
N GLN A 154 -7.60 18.88 -4.01
CA GLN A 154 -7.05 20.22 -4.27
C GLN A 154 -7.84 21.30 -3.51
N PRO A 155 -7.26 22.50 -3.28
CA PRO A 155 -8.00 23.64 -2.74
C PRO A 155 -9.18 24.03 -3.63
N THR A 156 -10.26 24.52 -3.03
CA THR A 156 -11.48 24.94 -3.73
C THR A 156 -11.21 25.96 -4.83
N GLU A 157 -10.24 26.86 -4.62
CA GLU A 157 -9.86 27.91 -5.56
C GLU A 157 -9.42 27.32 -6.91
N ILE A 158 -8.73 26.17 -6.89
CA ILE A 158 -8.29 25.48 -8.11
C ILE A 158 -9.50 24.93 -8.89
N PHE A 159 -10.50 24.40 -8.19
CA PHE A 159 -11.73 23.96 -8.84
C PHE A 159 -12.46 25.13 -9.49
N VAL A 160 -12.59 26.26 -8.78
CA VAL A 160 -13.26 27.47 -9.29
C VAL A 160 -12.54 27.99 -10.52
N GLU A 161 -11.22 28.11 -10.48
CA GLU A 161 -10.41 28.58 -11.61
C GLU A 161 -10.62 27.71 -12.86
N ILE A 162 -10.53 26.38 -12.71
CA ILE A 162 -10.71 25.45 -13.84
C ILE A 162 -12.15 25.53 -14.37
N ILE A 163 -13.15 25.58 -13.51
CA ILE A 163 -14.56 25.66 -13.92
C ILE A 163 -14.83 26.97 -14.66
N GLU A 164 -14.35 28.11 -14.16
CA GLU A 164 -14.52 29.41 -14.81
C GLU A 164 -13.80 29.45 -16.17
N ALA A 165 -12.60 28.88 -16.26
CA ALA A 165 -11.87 28.74 -17.51
C ALA A 165 -12.68 27.93 -18.55
N GLU A 166 -13.19 26.76 -18.15
CA GLU A 166 -13.99 25.89 -19.02
C GLU A 166 -15.32 26.54 -19.46
N LEU A 167 -15.97 27.32 -18.59
CA LEU A 167 -17.18 28.07 -18.93
C LEU A 167 -16.92 29.22 -19.91
N ASN A 168 -15.73 29.83 -19.86
CA ASN A 168 -15.32 30.91 -20.76
C ASN A 168 -14.75 30.42 -22.10
N GLY A 169 -14.78 29.10 -22.35
CA GLY A 169 -14.35 28.50 -23.61
C GLY A 169 -12.83 28.49 -23.79
N SER A 170 -12.09 28.20 -22.71
CA SER A 170 -10.63 28.16 -22.71
C SER A 170 -10.05 27.47 -23.96
N PRO A 171 -9.07 28.10 -24.65
CA PRO A 171 -8.37 27.47 -25.74
C PRO A 171 -7.59 26.28 -25.16
N THR A 172 -7.95 25.10 -25.64
CA THR A 172 -7.49 23.77 -25.19
C THR A 172 -5.99 23.64 -25.04
#